data_AF-A0AAD1NNX4-F1
#
_entry.id   AF-A0AAD1NNX4-F1
#
_cell.length_a   1.000
_cell.length_b   1.000
_cell.length_c   1.000
_cell.angle_alpha   90.00
_cell.angle_beta   90.00
_cell.angle_gamma   90.00
#
_symmetry.space_group_name_H-M   'P 1'
#
loop_
_entity.id
_entity.type
_entity.pdbx_description
1 polymer ?
#
loop_
_entity_poly.entity_id
_entity_poly.type
_entity_poly.pdbx_seq_one_letter_code
_entity_poly.pdbx_strand_id
1 'polypeptide(L)'
;MQELNFIQSVQERDIDLMLLEECHTSMAFCNWLVSRVYEFPHTVEFVGAWHSVIHNQYGESDLVVIFNDNDGSHQAILIENKIDATPQQQQGLRYRYRGEHGIEQGYWVDFRTCLLAPQKYLTSNNEPYDKTIAYEELMAYFVAQGAWYRARLMAESISKQRRGYQPSISPEVTEFARSYLEFAKRYHPELNPETPKNRAAGHSWLHFYPLLPNKQICIVHQLAGSLVKIMFLGAAEQLDMLTQAFGAYASTGLMIKRSGKSVVMELPTPPIDPFKDKFEDVQPQVQQSIAQAKKLRQMLIQVLADKGIAASNIQASDWYS
;
A
#
# COMPACT_ATOMS: atom_id res chain seq x y z
N MET A 1 -32.97 -3.75 2.91
CA MET A 1 -32.08 -2.71 3.48
C MET A 1 -30.98 -3.27 4.40
N GLN A 2 -30.92 -4.58 4.65
CA GLN A 2 -29.97 -5.22 5.59
C GLN A 2 -28.56 -5.49 5.02
N GLU A 3 -28.21 -4.98 3.85
CA GLU A 3 -26.91 -5.24 3.20
C GLU A 3 -26.12 -3.96 2.87
N LEU A 4 -26.42 -2.85 3.52
CA LEU A 4 -25.60 -1.64 3.37
C LEU A 4 -24.46 -1.66 4.39
N ASN A 5 -23.22 -1.69 3.88
CA ASN A 5 -22.04 -1.45 4.70
C ASN A 5 -22.05 0.00 5.21
N PHE A 6 -21.79 0.20 6.50
CA PHE A 6 -21.72 1.54 7.11
C PHE A 6 -20.68 2.45 6.41
N ILE A 7 -19.50 1.88 6.11
CA ILE A 7 -18.44 2.51 5.34
C ILE A 7 -17.72 1.44 4.51
N GLN A 8 -17.30 1.77 3.29
CA GLN A 8 -16.62 0.82 2.40
C GLN A 8 -15.28 0.37 2.96
N SER A 9 -14.50 1.30 3.50
CA SER A 9 -13.23 1.06 4.18
C SER A 9 -12.87 2.28 5.02
N VAL A 10 -12.24 2.05 6.18
CA VAL A 10 -11.67 3.14 6.99
C VAL A 10 -10.17 3.26 6.70
N GLN A 11 -9.70 4.47 6.49
CA GLN A 11 -8.28 4.86 6.37
C GLN A 11 -7.87 5.73 7.56
N GLU A 12 -6.57 5.83 7.83
CA GLU A 12 -6.01 6.73 8.86
C GLU A 12 -6.59 8.14 8.72
N ARG A 13 -6.64 8.66 7.49
CA ARG A 13 -7.20 9.98 7.17
C ARG A 13 -8.64 10.18 7.64
N ASP A 14 -9.49 9.15 7.60
CA ASP A 14 -10.87 9.27 8.06
C ASP A 14 -10.93 9.49 9.58
N ILE A 15 -10.00 8.86 10.31
CA ILE A 15 -9.84 9.05 11.74
C ILE A 15 -9.22 10.41 12.02
N ASP A 16 -8.20 10.82 11.26
CA ASP A 16 -7.53 12.11 11.44
C ASP A 16 -8.53 13.27 11.30
N LEU A 17 -9.35 13.26 10.25
CA LEU A 17 -10.34 14.30 10.01
C LEU A 17 -11.49 14.27 11.04
N MET A 18 -11.88 13.09 11.51
CA MET A 18 -12.89 12.96 12.57
C MET A 18 -12.37 13.54 13.91
N LEU A 19 -11.11 13.27 14.27
CA LEU A 19 -10.48 13.82 15.46
C LEU A 19 -10.21 15.32 15.33
N LEU A 20 -9.80 15.79 14.14
CA LEU A 20 -9.64 17.21 13.84
C LEU A 20 -10.95 17.97 14.05
N GLU A 21 -12.05 17.44 13.52
CA GLU A 21 -13.38 18.04 13.71
C GLU A 21 -13.78 18.04 15.18
N GLU A 22 -13.65 16.91 15.88
CA GLU A 22 -14.01 16.82 17.30
C GLU A 22 -13.20 17.82 18.16
N CYS A 23 -11.91 18.05 17.85
CA CYS A 23 -11.12 19.08 18.53
C CYS A 23 -11.73 20.49 18.37
N HIS A 24 -12.26 20.81 17.19
CA HIS A 24 -12.82 22.13 16.92
C HIS A 24 -14.25 22.29 17.43
N THR A 25 -15.00 21.20 17.59
CA THR A 25 -16.43 21.26 17.90
C THR A 25 -16.75 20.89 19.36
N SER A 26 -15.80 20.31 20.09
CA SER A 26 -16.05 19.73 21.41
C SER A 26 -14.95 20.08 22.42
N MET A 27 -15.20 21.10 23.23
CA MET A 27 -14.27 21.48 24.30
C MET A 27 -14.13 20.38 25.37
N ALA A 28 -15.19 19.59 25.56
CA ALA A 28 -15.15 18.41 26.41
C ALA A 28 -14.15 17.36 25.89
N PHE A 29 -14.08 17.17 24.56
CA PHE A 29 -13.09 16.27 23.97
C PHE A 29 -11.67 16.81 24.10
N CYS A 30 -11.45 18.11 23.86
CA CYS A 30 -10.13 18.71 24.04
C CYS A 30 -9.62 18.54 25.48
N ASN A 31 -10.47 18.86 26.48
CA ASN A 31 -10.14 18.64 27.88
C ASN A 31 -9.84 17.17 28.18
N TRP A 32 -10.66 16.25 27.66
CA TRP A 32 -10.45 14.81 27.81
C TRP A 32 -9.12 14.36 27.20
N LEU A 33 -8.83 14.78 25.96
CA LEU A 33 -7.62 14.40 25.22
C LEU A 33 -6.37 14.89 25.95
N VAL A 34 -6.33 16.19 26.31
CA VAL A 34 -5.20 16.75 27.05
C VAL A 34 -5.03 16.05 28.39
N SER A 35 -6.13 15.80 29.11
CA SER A 35 -6.07 15.09 30.39
C SER A 35 -5.51 13.68 30.27
N ARG A 36 -5.80 12.99 29.15
CA ARG A 36 -5.25 11.65 28.87
C ARG A 36 -3.78 11.71 28.48
N VAL A 37 -3.38 12.73 27.73
CA VAL A 37 -1.98 12.90 27.29
C VAL A 37 -1.06 13.28 28.44
N TYR A 38 -1.50 14.17 29.33
CA TYR A 38 -0.72 14.66 30.46
C TYR A 38 -0.98 13.90 31.78
N GLU A 39 -1.91 12.95 31.77
CA GLU A 39 -2.26 12.06 32.90
C GLU A 39 -2.78 12.79 34.16
N PHE A 40 -3.27 14.01 34.01
CA PHE A 40 -3.92 14.80 35.06
C PHE A 40 -5.16 15.51 34.50
N PRO A 41 -6.17 15.84 35.33
CA PRO A 41 -7.30 16.63 34.85
C PRO A 41 -6.85 18.03 34.40
N HIS A 42 -7.08 18.34 33.12
CA HIS A 42 -6.86 19.67 32.56
C HIS A 42 -8.19 20.31 32.15
N THR A 43 -8.30 21.61 32.38
CA THR A 43 -9.24 22.48 31.68
C THR A 43 -8.39 23.39 30.82
N VAL A 44 -8.56 23.31 29.49
CA VAL A 44 -7.70 24.03 28.56
C VAL A 44 -8.51 25.05 27.78
N GLU A 45 -7.82 26.12 27.36
CA GLU A 45 -8.32 27.00 26.32
C GLU A 45 -7.80 26.46 24.97
N PHE A 46 -8.68 25.86 24.18
CA PHE A 46 -8.32 25.38 22.85
C PHE A 46 -7.97 26.55 21.93
N VAL A 47 -6.83 26.44 21.24
CA VAL A 47 -6.41 27.45 20.26
C VAL A 47 -6.68 26.97 18.84
N GLY A 48 -6.32 25.73 18.52
CA GLY A 48 -6.52 25.18 17.19
C GLY A 48 -5.99 23.78 17.03
N ALA A 49 -6.41 23.12 15.94
CA ALA A 49 -5.80 21.88 15.51
C ALA A 49 -5.55 21.90 14.00
N TRP A 50 -4.50 21.22 13.55
CA TRP A 50 -4.09 21.16 12.16
C TRP A 50 -3.81 19.72 11.76
N HIS A 51 -4.13 19.39 10.52
CA HIS A 51 -3.91 18.08 9.92
C HIS A 51 -2.76 18.15 8.91
N SER A 52 -1.92 17.12 8.86
CA SER A 52 -0.83 17.00 7.89
C SER A 52 0.18 18.16 7.97
N VAL A 53 0.73 18.39 9.17
CA VAL A 53 1.71 19.47 9.40
C VAL A 53 3.09 18.97 8.99
N ILE A 54 3.61 19.51 7.88
CA ILE A 54 4.84 19.03 7.24
C ILE A 54 6.05 19.88 7.67
N HIS A 55 7.12 19.19 8.08
CA HIS A 55 8.45 19.76 8.24
C HIS A 55 9.41 19.16 7.20
N ASN A 56 10.10 20.01 6.44
CA ASN A 56 10.97 19.61 5.32
C ASN A 56 12.04 18.58 5.70
N GLN A 57 12.54 18.62 6.93
CA GLN A 57 13.62 17.75 7.39
C GLN A 57 13.15 16.55 8.23
N TYR A 58 12.00 16.69 8.91
CA TYR A 58 11.60 15.76 9.98
C TYR A 58 10.28 15.03 9.66
N GLY A 59 9.71 15.26 8.47
CA GLY A 59 8.50 14.60 8.01
C GLY A 59 7.22 15.28 8.51
N GLU A 60 6.14 14.52 8.54
CA GLU A 60 4.79 14.99 8.79
C GLU A 60 4.31 14.60 10.19
N SER A 61 3.54 15.50 10.82
CA SER A 61 2.65 15.16 11.94
C SER A 61 1.22 14.99 11.41
N ASP A 62 0.58 13.86 11.71
CA ASP A 62 -0.80 13.60 11.24
C ASP A 62 -1.77 14.64 11.79
N LEU A 63 -1.69 14.91 13.11
CA LEU A 63 -2.39 16.01 13.76
C LEU A 63 -1.47 16.79 14.71
N VAL A 64 -1.71 18.10 14.81
CA VAL A 64 -1.13 18.97 15.84
C VAL A 64 -2.26 19.69 16.54
N VAL A 65 -2.37 19.55 17.85
CA VAL A 65 -3.37 20.24 18.69
C VAL A 65 -2.65 21.26 19.56
N ILE A 66 -3.10 22.50 19.55
CA ILE A 66 -2.53 23.59 20.36
C ILE A 66 -3.59 24.12 21.31
N PHE A 67 -3.17 24.37 22.55
CA PHE A 67 -4.01 24.87 23.62
C PHE A 67 -3.20 25.75 24.58
N ASN A 68 -3.88 26.58 25.36
CA ASN A 68 -3.27 27.24 26.51
C ASN A 68 -3.58 26.43 27.77
N ASP A 69 -2.56 26.15 28.59
CA ASP A 69 -2.74 25.56 29.91
C ASP A 69 -3.26 26.62 30.91
N ASN A 70 -3.58 26.20 32.13
CA ASN A 70 -4.16 27.07 33.17
C ASN A 70 -3.32 28.30 33.51
N ASP A 71 -2.00 28.23 33.33
CA ASP A 71 -1.07 29.36 33.54
C ASP A 71 -0.94 30.29 32.32
N GLY A 72 -1.71 30.02 31.26
CA GLY A 72 -1.66 30.74 29.98
C GLY A 72 -0.51 30.32 29.08
N SER A 73 0.26 29.29 29.46
CA SER A 73 1.36 28.77 28.63
C SER A 73 0.82 28.07 27.39
N HIS A 74 1.46 28.32 26.25
CA HIS A 74 1.04 27.82 24.95
C HIS A 74 1.66 26.45 24.67
N GLN A 75 0.84 25.41 24.59
CA GLN A 75 1.25 24.01 24.60
C GLN A 75 0.81 23.28 23.33
N ALA A 76 1.52 22.21 22.96
CA ALA A 76 1.17 21.39 21.80
C ALA A 76 1.12 19.88 22.07
N ILE A 77 0.23 19.19 21.37
CA ILE A 77 0.23 17.73 21.24
C ILE A 77 0.47 17.39 19.77
N LEU A 78 1.56 16.71 19.48
CA LEU A 78 1.86 16.18 18.15
C LEU A 78 1.40 14.72 18.12
N ILE A 79 0.40 14.44 17.30
CA ILE A 79 -0.30 13.18 17.26
C ILE A 79 0.06 12.42 15.98
N GLU A 80 0.52 11.18 16.16
CA GLU A 80 0.60 10.16 15.12
C GLU A 80 -0.63 9.26 15.23
N ASN A 81 -1.21 8.88 14.09
CA ASN A 81 -2.34 8.01 13.99
C ASN A 81 -2.05 6.78 13.12
N LYS A 82 -2.36 5.58 13.64
CA LYS A 82 -2.07 4.31 12.97
C LYS A 82 -3.21 3.31 13.10
N ILE A 83 -3.62 2.71 11.99
CA ILE A 83 -4.55 1.58 12.01
C ILE A 83 -3.78 0.27 11.87
N ASP A 84 -3.13 0.04 10.74
CA ASP A 84 -2.46 -1.22 10.41
C ASP A 84 -1.14 -1.08 9.66
N ALA A 85 -0.71 0.14 9.33
CA ALA A 85 0.55 0.40 8.65
C ALA A 85 1.76 0.04 9.54
N THR A 86 2.73 -0.73 9.03
CA THR A 86 3.94 -1.11 9.78
C THR A 86 4.64 0.12 10.37
N PRO A 87 5.07 0.08 11.66
CA PRO A 87 5.85 1.16 12.25
C PRO A 87 7.06 1.52 11.40
N GLN A 88 7.25 2.81 11.14
CA GLN A 88 8.47 3.27 10.50
C GLN A 88 9.55 3.46 11.57
N GLN A 89 10.77 3.00 11.28
CA GLN A 89 11.90 3.22 12.19
C GLN A 89 12.10 4.71 12.49
N GLN A 90 12.33 5.01 13.76
CA GLN A 90 12.63 6.35 14.28
C GLN A 90 11.48 7.35 14.13
N GLN A 91 10.26 6.88 13.85
CA GLN A 91 9.11 7.77 13.70
C GLN A 91 8.84 8.56 14.99
N GLY A 92 8.92 7.93 16.17
CA GLY A 92 8.74 8.63 17.44
C GLY A 92 9.77 9.73 17.67
N LEU A 93 11.03 9.46 17.29
CA LEU A 93 12.11 10.46 17.36
C LEU A 93 11.87 11.65 16.43
N ARG A 94 11.35 11.41 15.22
CA ARG A 94 11.00 12.50 14.30
C ARG A 94 9.90 13.41 14.87
N TYR A 95 8.91 12.84 15.57
CA TYR A 95 7.90 13.63 16.28
C TYR A 95 8.52 14.48 17.39
N ARG A 96 9.47 13.91 18.16
CA ARG A 96 10.22 14.66 19.18
C ARG A 96 10.96 15.85 18.57
N TYR A 97 11.72 15.64 17.50
CA TYR A 97 12.48 16.71 16.84
C TYR A 97 11.58 17.81 16.28
N ARG A 98 10.39 17.48 15.76
CA ARG A 98 9.41 18.49 15.34
C ARG A 98 8.86 19.29 16.51
N GLY A 99 8.58 18.63 17.64
CA GLY A 99 8.18 19.29 18.86
C GLY A 99 9.22 20.29 19.36
N GLU A 100 10.49 19.86 19.43
CA GLU A 100 11.62 20.71 19.82
C GLU A 100 11.78 21.90 18.87
N HIS A 101 11.68 21.66 17.56
CA HIS A 101 11.74 22.72 16.57
C HIS A 101 10.61 23.75 16.73
N GLY A 102 9.39 23.32 17.08
CA GLY A 102 8.30 24.25 17.36
C GLY A 102 8.55 25.13 18.58
N ILE A 103 9.29 24.65 19.59
CA ILE A 103 9.78 25.49 20.69
C ILE A 103 10.78 26.53 20.16
N GLU A 104 11.75 26.11 19.35
CA GLU A 104 12.75 27.02 18.76
C GLU A 104 12.12 28.13 17.91
N GLN A 105 11.04 27.82 17.20
CA GLN A 105 10.29 28.79 16.38
C GLN A 105 9.30 29.64 17.20
N GLY A 106 9.11 29.34 18.49
CA GLY A 106 8.16 30.04 19.35
C GLY A 106 6.69 29.69 19.07
N TYR A 107 6.41 28.54 18.46
CA TYR A 107 5.05 28.06 18.22
C TYR A 107 4.36 27.50 19.46
N TRP A 108 5.13 27.05 20.45
CA TRP A 108 4.69 26.61 21.77
C TRP A 108 5.88 26.67 22.73
N VAL A 109 5.62 26.59 24.04
CA VAL A 109 6.68 26.58 25.06
C VAL A 109 7.02 25.17 25.54
N ASP A 110 6.10 24.23 25.40
CA ASP A 110 6.30 22.80 25.68
C ASP A 110 5.32 21.95 24.83
N PHE A 111 5.57 20.63 24.73
CA PHE A 111 4.78 19.72 23.93
C PHE A 111 4.82 18.26 24.41
N ARG A 112 3.85 17.47 23.95
CA ARG A 112 3.84 16.01 24.07
C ARG A 112 3.64 15.33 22.72
N THR A 113 4.30 14.19 22.54
CA THR A 113 4.09 13.30 21.40
C THR A 113 3.11 12.19 21.79
N CYS A 114 2.09 11.97 20.97
CA CYS A 114 1.05 10.97 21.24
C CYS A 114 0.85 10.04 20.05
N LEU A 115 0.82 8.72 20.29
CA LEU A 115 0.42 7.74 19.30
C LEU A 115 -1.02 7.25 19.58
N LEU A 116 -1.90 7.45 18.60
CA LEU A 116 -3.24 6.89 18.58
C LEU A 116 -3.26 5.65 17.68
N ALA A 117 -3.62 4.50 18.24
CA ALA A 117 -3.77 3.27 17.45
C ALA A 117 -4.64 2.24 18.18
N PRO A 118 -5.12 1.18 17.50
CA PRO A 118 -5.74 0.04 18.16
C PRO A 118 -4.79 -0.60 19.20
N GLN A 119 -5.33 -1.10 20.32
CA GLN A 119 -4.53 -1.67 21.41
C GLN A 119 -3.53 -2.75 20.94
N LYS A 120 -3.94 -3.58 19.98
CA LYS A 120 -3.07 -4.61 19.40
C LYS A 120 -1.88 -4.02 18.63
N TYR A 121 -2.05 -2.87 17.97
CA TYR A 121 -0.94 -2.16 17.31
C TYR A 121 0.04 -1.62 18.35
N LEU A 122 -0.49 -0.94 19.39
CA LEU A 122 0.32 -0.36 20.46
C LEU A 122 1.18 -1.41 21.17
N THR A 123 0.66 -2.61 21.38
CA THR A 123 1.39 -3.73 22.02
C THR A 123 2.61 -4.19 21.19
N SER A 124 2.59 -3.99 19.87
CA SER A 124 3.67 -4.38 18.96
C SER A 124 4.62 -3.24 18.58
N ASN A 125 4.29 -2.00 18.94
CA ASN A 125 5.08 -0.82 18.60
C ASN A 125 6.11 -0.51 19.71
N ASN A 126 7.37 -0.33 19.32
CA ASN A 126 8.47 0.01 20.25
C ASN A 126 9.00 1.44 20.05
N GLU A 127 8.38 2.24 19.17
CA GLU A 127 8.81 3.63 18.92
C GLU A 127 8.49 4.53 20.14
N PRO A 128 9.39 5.46 20.50
CA PRO A 128 9.26 6.26 21.71
C PRO A 128 8.32 7.46 21.48
N TYR A 129 7.11 7.37 22.04
CA TYR A 129 6.17 8.49 22.19
C TYR A 129 5.99 8.81 23.68
N ASP A 130 5.71 10.06 24.04
CA ASP A 130 5.42 10.44 25.43
C ASP A 130 4.18 9.70 25.96
N LYS A 131 3.18 9.56 25.09
CA LYS A 131 1.93 8.87 25.42
C LYS A 131 1.42 8.02 24.26
N THR A 132 0.68 6.98 24.62
CA THR A 132 -0.16 6.25 23.68
C THR A 132 -1.60 6.23 24.19
N ILE A 133 -2.57 6.34 23.29
CA ILE A 133 -4.00 6.22 23.59
C ILE A 133 -4.59 5.20 22.62
N ALA A 134 -5.28 4.21 23.18
CA ALA A 134 -5.89 3.16 22.38
C ALA A 134 -7.16 3.66 21.69
N TYR A 135 -7.42 3.20 20.46
CA TYR A 135 -8.70 3.45 19.80
C TYR A 135 -9.89 2.95 20.61
N GLU A 136 -9.72 1.87 21.36
CA GLU A 136 -10.72 1.36 22.29
C GLU A 136 -11.12 2.39 23.35
N GLU A 137 -10.18 3.23 23.80
CA GLU A 137 -10.43 4.29 24.77
C GLU A 137 -11.20 5.46 24.15
N LEU A 138 -10.83 5.88 22.94
CA LEU A 138 -11.56 6.87 22.15
C LEU A 138 -12.99 6.38 21.83
N MET A 139 -13.15 5.12 21.47
CA MET A 139 -14.47 4.51 21.24
C MET A 139 -15.32 4.57 22.51
N ALA A 140 -14.76 4.22 23.67
CA ALA A 140 -15.46 4.29 24.95
C ALA A 140 -15.89 5.73 25.29
N TYR A 141 -15.03 6.72 25.03
CA TYR A 141 -15.37 8.14 25.16
C TYR A 141 -16.58 8.50 24.28
N PHE A 142 -16.55 8.18 22.98
CA PHE A 142 -17.65 8.52 22.07
C PHE A 142 -18.96 7.81 22.40
N VAL A 143 -18.90 6.56 22.89
CA VAL A 143 -20.08 5.85 23.39
C VAL A 143 -20.68 6.57 24.60
N ALA A 144 -19.84 7.00 25.56
CA ALA A 144 -20.30 7.72 26.74
C ALA A 144 -20.93 9.08 26.40
N GLN A 145 -20.48 9.73 25.33
CA GLN A 145 -21.06 10.98 24.81
C GLN A 145 -22.29 10.77 23.91
N GLY A 146 -22.67 9.53 23.60
CA GLY A 146 -23.74 9.24 22.63
C GLY A 146 -23.40 9.57 21.17
N ALA A 147 -22.11 9.77 20.86
CA ALA A 147 -21.61 10.08 19.52
C ALA A 147 -21.48 8.81 18.66
N TRP A 148 -22.62 8.18 18.34
CA TRP A 148 -22.68 6.84 17.73
C TRP A 148 -21.96 6.71 16.39
N TYR A 149 -21.96 7.76 15.56
CA TYR A 149 -21.21 7.76 14.29
C TYR A 149 -19.71 7.61 14.53
N ARG A 150 -19.12 8.42 15.42
CA ARG A 150 -17.69 8.39 15.75
C ARG A 150 -17.32 7.08 16.44
N ALA A 151 -18.15 6.61 17.38
CA ALA A 151 -17.99 5.31 18.01
C ALA A 151 -18.01 4.15 16.97
N ARG A 152 -18.92 4.19 15.99
CA ARG A 152 -18.99 3.17 14.93
C ARG A 152 -17.76 3.23 14.01
N LEU A 153 -17.29 4.43 13.67
CA LEU A 153 -16.08 4.60 12.87
C LEU A 153 -14.84 4.01 13.58
N MET A 154 -14.71 4.23 14.89
CA MET A 154 -13.66 3.60 15.70
C MET A 154 -13.80 2.08 15.78
N ALA A 155 -15.02 1.56 15.86
CA ALA A 155 -15.24 0.11 15.83
C ALA A 155 -14.81 -0.53 14.49
N GLU A 156 -15.07 0.14 13.36
CA GLU A 156 -14.64 -0.33 12.04
C GLU A 156 -13.11 -0.28 11.88
N SER A 157 -12.43 0.74 12.40
CA SER A 157 -10.95 0.83 12.35
C SER A 157 -10.27 -0.23 13.22
N ILE A 158 -10.78 -0.49 14.44
CA ILE A 158 -10.32 -1.59 15.30
C ILE A 158 -10.54 -2.94 14.59
N SER A 159 -11.71 -3.14 13.99
CA SER A 159 -12.05 -4.36 13.25
C SER A 159 -11.16 -4.57 12.03
N LYS A 160 -10.81 -3.51 11.29
CA LYS A 160 -9.87 -3.56 10.17
C LYS A 160 -8.50 -4.08 10.63
N GLN A 161 -7.97 -3.53 11.72
CA GLN A 161 -6.68 -3.95 12.29
C GLN A 161 -6.69 -5.42 12.76
N ARG A 162 -7.83 -5.90 13.28
CA ARG A 162 -8.00 -7.30 13.68
C ARG A 162 -8.06 -8.26 12.49
N ARG A 163 -8.77 -7.88 11.43
CA ARG A 163 -8.95 -8.69 10.21
C ARG A 163 -7.71 -8.74 9.31
N GLY A 164 -6.86 -7.70 9.36
CA GLY A 164 -5.81 -7.48 8.37
C GLY A 164 -6.39 -7.13 7.00
N TYR A 165 -5.53 -6.81 6.02
CA TYR A 165 -5.98 -6.58 4.65
C TYR A 165 -6.59 -7.87 4.08
N GLN A 166 -7.91 -7.90 3.97
CA GLN A 166 -8.63 -8.93 3.22
C GLN A 166 -9.11 -8.31 1.92
N PRO A 167 -8.45 -8.60 0.78
CA PRO A 167 -9.03 -8.21 -0.51
C PRO A 167 -10.39 -8.88 -0.63
N SER A 168 -11.43 -8.10 -0.97
CA SER A 168 -12.72 -8.67 -1.36
C SER A 168 -12.50 -9.54 -2.60
N ILE A 169 -12.58 -10.85 -2.42
CA ILE A 169 -12.46 -11.81 -3.52
C ILE A 169 -13.59 -11.49 -4.50
N SER A 170 -13.25 -11.23 -5.76
CA SER A 170 -14.21 -11.12 -6.85
C SER A 170 -14.34 -12.51 -7.49
N PRO A 171 -15.52 -13.13 -7.41
CA PRO A 171 -15.80 -14.38 -8.12
C PRO A 171 -15.55 -14.24 -9.62
N GLU A 172 -15.90 -13.09 -10.22
CA GLU A 172 -15.78 -12.80 -11.65
C GLU A 172 -14.31 -12.79 -12.08
N VAL A 173 -13.47 -12.00 -11.42
CA VAL A 173 -12.03 -11.91 -11.73
C VAL A 173 -11.32 -13.23 -11.43
N THR A 174 -11.74 -13.93 -10.38
CA THR A 174 -11.20 -15.25 -10.03
C THR A 174 -11.51 -16.27 -11.13
N GLU A 175 -12.76 -16.32 -11.59
CA GLU A 175 -13.22 -17.25 -12.61
C GLU A 175 -12.60 -16.94 -13.98
N PHE A 176 -12.55 -15.67 -14.37
CA PHE A 176 -11.88 -15.25 -15.60
C PHE A 176 -10.41 -15.69 -15.62
N ALA A 177 -9.68 -15.39 -14.54
CA ALA A 177 -8.27 -15.77 -14.43
C ALA A 177 -8.08 -17.29 -14.41
N ARG A 178 -8.98 -18.04 -13.79
CA ARG A 178 -8.96 -19.51 -13.78
C ARG A 178 -9.11 -20.05 -15.20
N SER A 179 -10.12 -19.62 -15.94
CA SER A 179 -10.35 -20.03 -17.32
C SER A 179 -9.18 -19.65 -18.24
N TYR A 180 -8.63 -18.44 -18.07
CA TYR A 180 -7.45 -17.99 -18.81
C TYR A 180 -6.24 -18.89 -18.55
N LEU A 181 -5.87 -19.10 -17.27
CA LEU A 181 -4.68 -19.84 -16.91
C LEU A 181 -4.79 -21.32 -17.29
N GLU A 182 -5.97 -21.93 -17.16
CA GLU A 182 -6.20 -23.31 -17.64
C GLU A 182 -6.14 -23.42 -19.17
N PHE A 183 -6.68 -22.43 -19.89
CA PHE A 183 -6.51 -22.35 -21.35
C PHE A 183 -5.02 -22.27 -21.72
N ALA A 184 -4.27 -21.35 -21.11
CA ALA A 184 -2.84 -21.21 -21.36
C ALA A 184 -2.07 -22.49 -20.99
N LYS A 185 -2.43 -23.16 -19.90
CA LYS A 185 -1.79 -24.41 -19.47
C LYS A 185 -2.04 -25.55 -20.45
N ARG A 186 -3.26 -25.64 -20.98
CA ARG A 186 -3.66 -26.69 -21.92
C ARG A 186 -3.05 -26.52 -23.30
N TYR A 187 -3.01 -25.29 -23.83
CA TYR A 187 -2.63 -25.03 -25.21
C TYR A 187 -1.23 -24.43 -25.38
N HIS A 188 -0.67 -23.86 -24.31
CA HIS A 188 0.63 -23.17 -24.30
C HIS A 188 1.48 -23.53 -23.06
N PRO A 189 1.68 -24.83 -22.75
CA PRO A 189 2.40 -25.27 -21.57
C PRO A 189 3.86 -24.75 -21.51
N GLU A 190 4.44 -24.38 -22.66
CA GLU A 190 5.79 -23.80 -22.75
C GLU A 190 5.95 -22.45 -22.03
N LEU A 191 4.84 -21.74 -21.80
CA LEU A 191 4.82 -20.50 -21.00
C LEU A 191 4.79 -20.79 -19.50
N ASN A 192 4.38 -22.00 -19.11
CA ASN A 192 4.28 -22.44 -17.72
C ASN A 192 3.52 -21.43 -16.83
N PRO A 193 2.20 -21.31 -17.04
CA PRO A 193 1.35 -20.36 -16.31
C PRO A 193 1.32 -20.68 -14.80
N GLU A 194 1.09 -19.64 -14.00
CA GLU A 194 0.84 -19.80 -12.57
C GLU A 194 -0.41 -20.65 -12.28
N THR A 195 -0.46 -21.23 -11.09
CA THR A 195 -1.67 -21.93 -10.64
C THR A 195 -2.78 -20.91 -10.34
N PRO A 196 -4.04 -21.15 -10.78
CA PRO A 196 -5.18 -20.33 -10.42
C PRO A 196 -5.32 -20.16 -8.89
N LYS A 197 -5.70 -18.97 -8.46
CA LYS A 197 -5.93 -18.60 -7.05
C LYS A 197 -7.01 -17.54 -6.96
N ASN A 198 -7.60 -17.36 -5.79
CA ASN A 198 -8.60 -16.32 -5.53
C ASN A 198 -8.00 -14.93 -5.79
N ARG A 199 -8.78 -14.04 -6.43
CA ARG A 199 -8.35 -12.70 -6.84
C ARG A 199 -9.31 -11.63 -6.37
N ALA A 200 -8.76 -10.48 -6.01
CA ALA A 200 -9.54 -9.26 -5.75
C ALA A 200 -9.99 -8.62 -7.07
N ALA A 201 -11.03 -7.78 -7.04
CA ALA A 201 -11.52 -7.06 -8.23
C ALA A 201 -10.41 -6.24 -8.96
N GLY A 202 -9.41 -5.73 -8.24
CA GLY A 202 -8.29 -4.97 -8.82
C GLY A 202 -7.11 -5.81 -9.32
N HIS A 203 -7.11 -7.13 -9.13
CA HIS A 203 -5.98 -7.99 -9.49
C HIS A 203 -6.00 -8.35 -10.98
N SER A 204 -5.18 -7.67 -11.77
CA SER A 204 -5.17 -7.79 -13.24
C SER A 204 -3.96 -8.54 -13.81
N TRP A 205 -3.10 -9.13 -12.99
CA TRP A 205 -1.82 -9.71 -13.43
C TRP A 205 -1.89 -11.23 -13.49
N LEU A 206 -1.58 -11.80 -14.65
CA LEU A 206 -1.45 -13.24 -14.86
C LEU A 206 0.02 -13.58 -15.13
N HIS A 207 0.59 -14.47 -14.33
CA HIS A 207 2.01 -14.80 -14.39
C HIS A 207 2.32 -16.07 -15.19
N PHE A 208 3.46 -16.06 -15.88
CA PHE A 208 4.04 -17.15 -16.65
C PHE A 208 5.54 -17.28 -16.32
N TYR A 209 6.04 -18.51 -16.19
CA TYR A 209 7.41 -18.79 -15.74
C TYR A 209 8.16 -19.68 -16.75
N PRO A 210 8.60 -19.11 -17.89
CA PRO A 210 9.14 -19.89 -19.00
C PRO A 210 10.51 -20.55 -18.71
N LEU A 211 11.18 -20.20 -17.61
CA LEU A 211 12.55 -20.61 -17.26
C LEU A 211 12.67 -21.25 -15.86
N LEU A 212 11.69 -22.05 -15.43
CA LEU A 212 11.80 -22.72 -14.13
C LEU A 212 13.12 -23.51 -13.99
N PRO A 213 13.74 -23.54 -12.80
CA PRO A 213 13.24 -23.01 -11.52
C PRO A 213 13.44 -21.49 -11.32
N ASN A 214 14.07 -20.78 -12.27
CA ASN A 214 14.32 -19.36 -12.14
C ASN A 214 13.04 -18.53 -12.28
N LYS A 215 12.55 -18.00 -11.14
CA LYS A 215 11.39 -17.10 -11.08
C LYS A 215 11.75 -15.61 -11.13
N GLN A 216 13.03 -15.25 -11.17
CA GLN A 216 13.48 -13.86 -11.30
C GLN A 216 13.22 -13.30 -12.71
N ILE A 217 12.96 -14.19 -13.68
CA ILE A 217 12.53 -13.83 -15.03
C ILE A 217 11.15 -14.42 -15.25
N CYS A 218 10.13 -13.55 -15.28
CA CYS A 218 8.75 -13.96 -15.50
C CYS A 218 8.09 -13.11 -16.59
N ILE A 219 7.10 -13.69 -17.25
CA ILE A 219 6.21 -12.96 -18.15
C ILE A 219 4.91 -12.68 -17.41
N VAL A 220 4.38 -11.49 -17.57
CA VAL A 220 3.13 -11.03 -16.94
C VAL A 220 2.22 -10.46 -18.01
N HIS A 221 0.99 -10.96 -18.09
CA HIS A 221 -0.08 -10.26 -18.78
C HIS A 221 -0.78 -9.35 -17.78
N GLN A 222 -0.64 -8.04 -17.96
CA GLN A 222 -1.29 -7.01 -17.15
C GLN A 222 -2.57 -6.56 -17.87
N LEU A 223 -3.71 -7.15 -17.53
CA LEU A 223 -4.99 -6.92 -18.20
C LEU A 223 -5.40 -5.43 -18.18
N ALA A 224 -5.35 -4.81 -17.00
CA ALA A 224 -5.69 -3.39 -16.83
C ALA A 224 -4.73 -2.43 -17.57
N GLY A 225 -3.55 -2.91 -17.95
CA GLY A 225 -2.57 -2.15 -18.72
C GLY A 225 -2.61 -2.44 -20.22
N SER A 226 -3.37 -3.46 -20.66
CA SER A 226 -3.37 -3.94 -22.04
C SER A 226 -1.96 -4.23 -22.57
N LEU A 227 -1.14 -4.87 -21.74
CA LEU A 227 0.27 -5.13 -22.01
C LEU A 227 0.66 -6.53 -21.55
N VAL A 228 1.54 -7.17 -22.31
CA VAL A 228 2.31 -8.31 -21.84
C VAL A 228 3.77 -7.87 -21.70
N LYS A 229 4.39 -8.23 -20.58
CA LYS A 229 5.76 -7.84 -20.27
C LYS A 229 6.59 -8.99 -19.73
N ILE A 230 7.85 -9.05 -20.11
CA ILE A 230 8.87 -9.83 -19.41
C ILE A 230 9.49 -8.93 -18.34
N MET A 231 9.66 -9.47 -17.13
CA MET A 231 10.22 -8.77 -15.98
C MET A 231 11.49 -9.49 -15.53
N PHE A 232 12.60 -8.74 -15.49
CA PHE A 232 13.86 -9.13 -14.87
C PHE A 232 13.89 -8.51 -13.47
N LEU A 233 13.46 -9.29 -12.48
CA LEU A 233 13.31 -8.85 -11.09
C LEU A 233 14.68 -8.60 -10.45
N GLY A 234 14.83 -7.46 -9.77
CA GLY A 234 16.10 -7.06 -9.15
C GLY A 234 17.16 -6.54 -10.12
N ALA A 235 16.88 -6.54 -11.44
CA ALA A 235 17.88 -6.26 -12.46
C ALA A 235 17.95 -4.77 -12.88
N ALA A 236 17.53 -3.84 -12.02
CA ALA A 236 17.41 -2.41 -12.39
C ALA A 236 18.73 -1.79 -12.89
N GLU A 237 19.86 -2.24 -12.34
CA GLU A 237 21.20 -1.73 -12.69
C GLU A 237 21.75 -2.38 -13.98
N GLN A 238 21.02 -3.33 -14.58
CA GLN A 238 21.39 -4.02 -15.82
C GLN A 238 20.62 -3.51 -17.05
N LEU A 239 19.98 -2.34 -16.96
CA LEU A 239 19.18 -1.78 -18.05
C LEU A 239 19.96 -1.67 -19.36
N ASP A 240 21.19 -1.14 -19.34
CA ASP A 240 21.99 -0.95 -20.55
C ASP A 240 22.37 -2.28 -21.20
N MET A 241 22.81 -3.24 -20.38
CA MET A 241 23.17 -4.59 -20.82
C MET A 241 21.96 -5.32 -21.43
N LEU A 242 20.79 -5.22 -20.80
CA LEU A 242 19.55 -5.81 -21.31
C LEU A 242 19.05 -5.10 -22.57
N THR A 243 19.22 -3.78 -22.67
CA THR A 243 18.87 -3.01 -23.87
C THR A 243 19.74 -3.43 -25.05
N GLN A 244 21.04 -3.61 -24.82
CA GLN A 244 21.97 -4.10 -25.84
C GLN A 244 21.63 -5.54 -26.27
N ALA A 245 21.38 -6.43 -25.31
CA ALA A 245 21.08 -7.83 -25.58
C ALA A 245 19.80 -8.02 -26.42
N PHE A 246 18.79 -7.18 -26.21
CA PHE A 246 17.53 -7.21 -26.97
C PHE A 246 17.52 -6.24 -28.16
N GLY A 247 18.65 -5.60 -28.50
CA GLY A 247 18.75 -4.59 -29.55
C GLY A 247 18.29 -5.08 -30.94
N ALA A 248 18.49 -6.37 -31.24
CA ALA A 248 17.99 -6.99 -32.48
C ALA A 248 16.46 -6.97 -32.62
N TYR A 249 15.73 -6.75 -31.53
CA TYR A 249 14.27 -6.74 -31.48
C TYR A 249 13.65 -5.34 -31.42
N ALA A 250 14.44 -4.27 -31.55
CA ALA A 250 13.94 -2.90 -31.50
C ALA A 250 12.83 -2.62 -32.54
N SER A 251 12.92 -3.24 -33.73
CA SER A 251 11.92 -3.10 -34.80
C SER A 251 10.59 -3.80 -34.51
N THR A 252 10.50 -4.60 -33.44
CA THR A 252 9.32 -5.41 -33.12
C THR A 252 8.25 -4.68 -32.30
N GLY A 253 8.49 -3.40 -31.97
CA GLY A 253 7.67 -2.60 -31.06
C GLY A 253 7.97 -2.87 -29.58
N LEU A 254 9.06 -3.58 -29.27
CA LEU A 254 9.47 -3.89 -27.90
C LEU A 254 9.97 -2.63 -27.20
N MET A 255 9.33 -2.25 -26.10
CA MET A 255 9.82 -1.17 -25.24
C MET A 255 10.55 -1.73 -24.04
N ILE A 256 11.77 -1.26 -23.78
CA ILE A 256 12.61 -1.67 -22.66
C ILE A 256 12.74 -0.49 -21.69
N LYS A 257 12.42 -0.69 -20.41
CA LYS A 257 12.49 0.39 -19.40
C LYS A 257 12.75 -0.15 -18.00
N ARG A 258 13.21 0.73 -17.11
CA ARG A 258 13.25 0.47 -15.66
C ARG A 258 11.83 0.55 -15.08
N SER A 259 11.50 -0.37 -14.18
CA SER A 259 10.28 -0.35 -13.38
C SER A 259 10.61 -0.74 -11.93
N GLY A 260 10.76 0.27 -11.08
CA GLY A 260 11.23 0.09 -9.70
C GLY A 260 12.61 -0.57 -9.65
N LYS A 261 12.68 -1.73 -8.97
CA LYS A 261 13.89 -2.57 -8.85
C LYS A 261 14.08 -3.55 -10.02
N SER A 262 13.26 -3.46 -11.08
CA SER A 262 13.29 -4.41 -12.20
C SER A 262 13.56 -3.71 -13.53
N VAL A 263 14.01 -4.47 -14.53
CA VAL A 263 13.91 -4.07 -15.95
C VAL A 263 12.75 -4.82 -16.57
N VAL A 264 11.93 -4.11 -17.35
CA VAL A 264 10.76 -4.68 -18.02
C VAL A 264 10.84 -4.45 -19.51
N MET A 265 10.37 -5.42 -20.28
CA MET A 265 10.21 -5.29 -21.73
C MET A 265 8.77 -5.64 -22.09
N GLU A 266 8.08 -4.75 -22.78
CA GLU A 266 6.62 -4.82 -22.95
C GLU A 266 6.18 -4.75 -24.40
N LEU A 267 5.10 -5.47 -24.70
CA LEU A 267 4.38 -5.46 -25.97
C LEU A 267 2.88 -5.20 -25.70
N PRO A 268 2.21 -4.41 -26.56
CA PRO A 268 0.80 -4.11 -26.40
C PRO A 268 -0.06 -5.35 -26.67
N THR A 269 -1.21 -5.42 -26.00
CA THR A 269 -2.25 -6.40 -26.23
C THR A 269 -3.62 -5.72 -26.39
N PRO A 270 -4.63 -6.41 -26.92
CA PRO A 270 -6.00 -5.92 -26.86
C PRO A 270 -6.45 -5.70 -25.41
N PRO A 271 -7.38 -4.76 -25.17
CA PRO A 271 -7.96 -4.56 -23.85
C PRO A 271 -8.85 -5.75 -23.46
N ILE A 272 -8.75 -6.13 -22.19
CA ILE A 272 -9.55 -7.17 -21.55
C ILE A 272 -9.89 -6.68 -20.15
N ASP A 273 -11.17 -6.58 -19.82
CA ASP A 273 -11.67 -6.20 -18.51
C ASP A 273 -12.21 -7.46 -17.80
N PRO A 274 -11.44 -8.10 -16.90
CA PRO A 274 -11.85 -9.36 -16.26
C PRO A 274 -13.07 -9.22 -15.33
N PHE A 275 -13.54 -7.98 -15.08
CA PHE A 275 -14.75 -7.73 -14.33
C PHE A 275 -16.00 -7.69 -15.21
N LYS A 276 -15.85 -7.32 -16.49
CA LYS A 276 -16.97 -7.16 -17.44
C LYS A 276 -17.04 -8.28 -18.47
N ASP A 277 -15.88 -8.72 -18.93
CA ASP A 277 -15.75 -9.68 -20.01
C ASP A 277 -15.85 -11.11 -19.48
N LYS A 278 -16.57 -11.97 -20.20
CA LYS A 278 -16.49 -13.42 -20.01
C LYS A 278 -15.37 -13.97 -20.86
N PHE A 279 -14.70 -15.01 -20.37
CA PHE A 279 -13.56 -15.61 -21.05
C PHE A 279 -13.88 -16.04 -22.48
N GLU A 280 -15.08 -16.61 -22.69
CA GLU A 280 -15.54 -17.12 -23.97
C GLU A 280 -15.72 -15.99 -25.00
N ASP A 281 -16.16 -14.81 -24.55
CA ASP A 281 -16.46 -13.66 -25.40
C ASP A 281 -15.18 -12.94 -25.88
N VAL A 282 -14.09 -13.06 -25.13
CA VAL A 282 -12.80 -12.42 -25.43
C VAL A 282 -11.68 -13.42 -25.76
N GLN A 283 -12.04 -14.66 -26.09
CA GLN A 283 -11.07 -15.69 -26.43
C GLN A 283 -10.10 -15.28 -27.58
N PRO A 284 -10.54 -14.56 -28.65
CA PRO A 284 -9.61 -14.04 -29.66
C PRO A 284 -8.56 -13.07 -29.09
N GLN A 285 -8.96 -12.17 -28.19
CA GLN A 285 -8.09 -11.21 -27.52
C GLN A 285 -7.10 -11.95 -26.61
N VAL A 286 -7.57 -12.94 -25.87
CA VAL A 286 -6.73 -13.82 -25.05
C VAL A 286 -5.65 -14.49 -25.90
N GLN A 287 -6.02 -15.06 -27.06
CA GLN A 287 -5.08 -15.71 -27.98
C GLN A 287 -4.04 -14.72 -28.53
N GLN A 288 -4.46 -13.49 -28.87
CA GLN A 288 -3.54 -12.44 -29.30
C GLN A 288 -2.56 -12.06 -28.19
N SER A 289 -3.03 -11.90 -26.95
CA SER A 289 -2.14 -11.62 -25.80
C SER A 289 -1.16 -12.75 -25.53
N ILE A 290 -1.61 -14.02 -25.62
CA ILE A 290 -0.73 -15.17 -25.47
C ILE A 290 0.31 -15.23 -26.60
N ALA A 291 -0.05 -14.87 -27.83
CA ALA A 291 0.91 -14.77 -28.92
C ALA A 291 2.02 -13.74 -28.62
N GLN A 292 1.70 -12.61 -27.99
CA GLN A 292 2.71 -11.66 -27.52
C GLN A 292 3.59 -12.24 -26.40
N ALA A 293 3.00 -12.97 -25.45
CA ALA A 293 3.77 -13.67 -24.42
C ALA A 293 4.75 -14.69 -25.03
N LYS A 294 4.31 -15.44 -26.05
CA LYS A 294 5.17 -16.37 -26.80
C LYS A 294 6.29 -15.66 -27.55
N LYS A 295 6.01 -14.50 -28.14
CA LYS A 295 7.01 -13.67 -28.80
C LYS A 295 8.10 -13.22 -27.83
N LEU A 296 7.72 -12.71 -26.64
CA LEU A 296 8.68 -12.36 -25.59
C LEU A 296 9.50 -13.57 -25.12
N ARG A 297 8.86 -14.73 -24.93
CA ARG A 297 9.57 -15.97 -24.58
C ARG A 297 10.58 -16.36 -25.67
N GLN A 298 10.20 -16.27 -26.94
CA GLN A 298 11.10 -16.62 -28.04
C GLN A 298 12.32 -15.69 -28.10
N MET A 299 12.12 -14.39 -27.93
CA MET A 299 13.21 -13.41 -27.82
C MET A 299 14.14 -13.75 -26.66
N LEU A 300 13.58 -14.03 -25.48
CA LEU A 300 14.33 -14.42 -24.29
C LEU A 300 15.20 -15.66 -24.54
N ILE A 301 14.62 -16.71 -25.12
CA ILE A 301 15.33 -17.96 -25.41
C ILE A 301 16.43 -17.75 -26.45
N GLN A 302 16.20 -16.91 -27.46
CA GLN A 302 17.22 -16.62 -28.46
C GLN A 302 18.39 -15.83 -27.86
N VAL A 303 18.12 -14.79 -27.05
CA VAL A 303 19.17 -14.01 -26.36
C VAL A 303 20.00 -14.89 -25.44
N LEU A 304 19.37 -15.83 -24.75
CA LEU A 304 20.05 -16.83 -23.93
C LEU A 304 20.96 -17.73 -24.77
N ALA A 305 20.47 -18.23 -25.91
CA ALA A 305 21.23 -19.06 -26.81
C ALA A 305 22.44 -18.32 -27.41
N ASP A 306 22.27 -17.05 -27.79
CA ASP A 306 23.34 -16.19 -28.33
C ASP A 306 24.44 -15.93 -27.28
N LYS A 307 24.09 -15.97 -25.99
CA LYS A 307 25.02 -15.89 -24.86
C LYS A 307 25.59 -17.24 -24.42
N GLY A 308 25.21 -18.34 -25.07
CA GLY A 308 25.65 -19.69 -24.70
C GLY A 308 25.04 -20.23 -23.40
N ILE A 309 23.93 -19.63 -22.92
CA ILE A 309 23.27 -20.02 -21.68
C ILE A 309 22.12 -20.97 -21.99
N ALA A 310 22.20 -22.22 -21.52
CA ALA A 310 21.14 -23.20 -21.70
C ALA A 310 19.92 -22.86 -20.83
N ALA A 311 18.73 -22.78 -21.45
CA ALA A 311 17.47 -22.44 -20.76
C ALA A 311 17.10 -23.38 -19.59
N SER A 312 17.61 -24.62 -19.59
CA SER A 312 17.36 -25.62 -18.55
C SER A 312 18.23 -25.46 -17.30
N ASN A 313 19.29 -24.64 -17.34
CA ASN A 313 20.31 -24.57 -16.29
C ASN A 313 20.49 -23.16 -15.70
N ILE A 314 19.57 -22.23 -15.95
CA ILE A 314 19.74 -20.82 -15.57
C ILE A 314 19.67 -20.65 -14.05
N GLN A 315 20.83 -20.41 -13.44
CA GLN A 315 20.96 -19.81 -12.11
C GLN A 315 20.78 -18.29 -12.22
N ALA A 316 20.36 -17.64 -11.12
CA ALA A 316 20.24 -16.19 -11.09
C ALA A 316 21.59 -15.49 -11.38
N SER A 317 22.73 -16.14 -11.09
CA SER A 317 24.08 -15.67 -11.36
C SER A 317 24.47 -15.64 -12.83
N ASP A 318 23.86 -16.47 -13.67
CA ASP A 318 24.30 -16.70 -15.07
C ASP A 318 23.96 -15.51 -15.98
N TRP A 319 23.14 -14.58 -15.51
CA TRP A 319 22.81 -13.34 -16.22
C TRP A 319 23.76 -12.18 -15.88
N TYR A 320 24.50 -12.29 -14.78
CA TYR A 320 25.32 -11.21 -14.22
C TYR A 320 26.83 -11.50 -14.28
N SER A 321 27.22 -12.64 -14.88
CA SER A 321 28.61 -13.02 -15.16
C SER A 321 28.94 -12.85 -16.64
#